data_AF-A0A292YM21-F1
#
_entry.id   AF-A0A292YM21-F1
#
_cell.length_a   1.000
_cell.length_b   1.000
_cell.length_c   1.000
_cell.angle_alpha   90.00
_cell.angle_beta   90.00
_cell.angle_gamma   90.00
#
_symmetry.space_group_name_H-M   'P 1'
#
loop_
_entity.id
_entity.type
_entity.pdbx_description
1 polymer ?
#
loop_
_entity_poly.entity_id
_entity_poly.type
_entity_poly.pdbx_seq_one_letter_code
_entity_poly.pdbx_strand_id
1 'polypeptide(L)'
;MSLRDKLNRFRSHLTSELPISPIQLSVEVPFLEKWADLQASPYGSEDEYVMVREVRYPITRRHGRYTFHQLHEVMDAWKQSGASHPLSSAQRNSEELLFFDTETTGLHGGVGNTVFLLGYSRIEEDSVVVRQHFLAAPHAEATLYQSFLTDVKESKHLVTFNGKAFDWPQVRTRHTLLRDSVPHLPAFGHYDLLHGARRLWKRELESCRLSIIELEKLGIQRHGDVPGYMAPILYFDYLKSRDPEVVQGVLHHNEMDVLSLITLYIHISKLLLEHDNEAVTHEERFEIARWYEMLGEDELALQRYRTIADSQHPLRGNAKIALGHQYKRLKDWDKALEAWEEFINESDRIPEEISIEVAKIYEHQVKDYEKALHYTLQAYETWKLKRSLLRTSSQTELATYRKRIERLHAKIKR
;
A
#
# COMPACT_ATOMS: atom_id res chain seq x y z
N MET A 1 0.07 42.76 -37.87
CA MET A 1 0.52 41.36 -38.04
C MET A 1 0.06 40.57 -36.82
N SER A 2 -0.76 39.54 -37.01
CA SER A 2 -1.36 38.81 -35.89
C SER A 2 -0.32 37.88 -35.24
N LEU A 3 -0.46 37.60 -33.94
CA LEU A 3 0.39 36.65 -33.20
C LEU A 3 0.42 35.26 -33.88
N ARG A 4 -0.65 34.93 -34.61
CA ARG A 4 -0.85 33.71 -35.38
C ARG A 4 0.13 33.60 -36.57
N ASP A 5 0.46 34.73 -37.20
CA ASP A 5 1.39 34.78 -38.33
C ASP A 5 2.85 34.64 -37.88
N LYS A 6 3.17 35.08 -36.65
CA LYS A 6 4.46 34.83 -36.02
C LYS A 6 4.64 33.37 -35.60
N LEU A 7 3.60 32.73 -35.05
CA LEU A 7 3.61 31.33 -34.65
C LEU A 7 3.77 30.35 -35.83
N ASN A 8 3.16 30.65 -36.98
CA ASN A 8 3.28 29.82 -38.17
C ASN A 8 4.68 29.80 -38.78
N ARG A 9 5.51 30.84 -38.57
CA ARG A 9 6.91 30.86 -39.02
C ARG A 9 7.84 29.93 -38.24
N PHE A 10 7.47 29.51 -37.03
CA PHE A 10 8.27 28.61 -36.20
C PHE A 10 7.84 27.15 -36.29
N ARG A 11 6.76 26.82 -37.02
CA ARG A 11 6.27 25.44 -37.17
C ARG A 11 7.24 24.53 -37.92
N SER A 12 8.05 25.05 -38.83
CA SER A 12 9.06 24.27 -39.56
C SER A 12 10.26 23.85 -38.71
N HIS A 13 10.39 24.35 -37.47
CA HIS A 13 11.44 23.97 -36.52
C HIS A 13 10.92 23.11 -35.35
N LEU A 14 9.64 22.76 -35.33
CA LEU A 14 8.98 22.01 -34.23
C LEU A 14 8.75 20.52 -34.55
N THR A 15 9.25 20.04 -35.69
CA THR A 15 9.19 18.63 -36.07
C THR A 15 10.57 18.17 -36.52
N SER A 16 11.45 17.93 -35.56
CA SER A 16 12.53 16.97 -35.73
C SER A 16 12.30 15.83 -34.75
N GLU A 17 11.58 14.81 -35.20
CA GLU A 17 11.79 13.47 -34.64
C GLU A 17 13.22 13.08 -35.02
N LEU A 18 14.15 13.24 -34.09
CA LEU A 18 15.49 12.72 -34.26
C LEU A 18 15.42 11.19 -34.13
N PRO A 19 15.86 10.42 -35.14
CA PRO A 19 15.93 8.98 -35.02
C PRO A 19 16.93 8.62 -33.92
N ILE A 20 16.47 7.89 -32.90
CA ILE A 20 17.31 7.36 -31.83
C ILE A 20 17.98 6.09 -32.37
N SER A 21 19.18 6.26 -32.95
CA SER A 21 20.12 5.14 -33.06
C SER A 21 20.89 5.01 -31.74
N PRO A 22 21.24 3.80 -31.28
CA PRO A 22 22.18 3.64 -30.18
C PRO A 22 23.51 4.29 -30.59
N ILE A 23 23.81 5.45 -30.02
CA ILE A 23 25.06 6.16 -30.27
C ILE A 23 26.14 5.36 -29.55
N GLN A 24 27.05 4.75 -30.31
CA GLN A 24 28.31 4.24 -29.78
C GLN A 24 29.05 5.43 -29.15
N LEU A 25 29.13 5.45 -27.82
CA LEU A 25 29.85 6.47 -27.07
C LEU A 25 31.35 6.35 -27.36
N SER A 26 31.97 7.47 -27.73
CA SER A 26 33.41 7.65 -27.94
C SER A 26 34.19 7.97 -26.66
N VAL A 27 33.56 7.85 -25.49
CA VAL A 27 34.12 8.29 -24.20
C VAL A 27 34.73 7.16 -23.40
N GLU A 28 35.86 7.48 -22.78
CA GLU A 28 36.49 6.67 -21.75
C GLU A 28 35.69 6.76 -20.45
N VAL A 29 34.64 5.93 -20.34
CA VAL A 29 33.88 5.77 -19.09
C VAL A 29 34.78 5.09 -18.06
N PRO A 30 35.06 5.71 -16.89
CA PRO A 30 35.89 5.10 -15.87
C PRO A 30 35.31 3.74 -15.44
N PHE A 31 36.17 2.73 -15.36
CA PHE A 31 35.80 1.38 -14.96
C PHE A 31 34.66 0.78 -15.80
N LEU A 32 34.62 1.06 -17.11
CA LEU A 32 33.58 0.57 -18.02
C LEU A 32 33.40 -0.95 -17.96
N GLU A 33 34.48 -1.72 -17.87
CA GLU A 33 34.41 -3.18 -17.73
C GLU A 33 33.69 -3.60 -16.43
N LYS A 34 34.00 -2.95 -15.30
CA LYS A 34 33.31 -3.22 -14.03
C LYS A 34 31.83 -2.86 -14.10
N TRP A 35 31.48 -1.77 -14.79
CA TRP A 35 30.08 -1.43 -15.04
C TRP A 35 29.38 -2.47 -15.91
N ALA A 36 30.05 -2.98 -16.95
CA ALA A 36 29.52 -4.05 -17.79
C ALA A 36 29.33 -5.36 -17.00
N ASP A 37 30.22 -5.70 -16.07
CA ASP A 37 30.06 -6.82 -15.14
C ASP A 37 28.83 -6.68 -14.24
N LEU A 38 28.44 -5.43 -13.92
CA LEU A 38 27.19 -5.12 -13.24
C LEU A 38 25.98 -5.02 -14.18
N GLN A 39 26.12 -5.38 -15.46
CA GLN A 39 25.09 -5.27 -16.49
C GLN A 39 24.62 -3.83 -16.74
N ALA A 40 25.52 -2.87 -16.54
CA ALA A 40 25.26 -1.45 -16.76
C ALA A 40 26.00 -0.93 -17.99
N SER A 41 25.29 -0.13 -18.79
CA SER A 41 25.84 0.55 -19.96
C SER A 41 25.58 2.06 -19.85
N PRO A 42 26.50 2.89 -20.36
CA PRO A 42 26.30 4.33 -20.35
C PRO A 42 25.17 4.76 -21.31
N TYR A 43 24.40 5.75 -20.91
CA TYR A 43 23.38 6.42 -21.71
C TYR A 43 23.60 7.93 -21.66
N GLY A 44 23.61 8.59 -22.82
CA GLY A 44 23.79 10.03 -22.92
C GLY A 44 24.78 10.42 -24.00
N SER A 45 25.48 11.51 -23.74
CA SER A 45 26.50 12.09 -24.62
C SER A 45 27.89 12.01 -23.97
N GLU A 46 28.88 12.53 -24.67
CA GLU A 46 30.28 12.43 -24.24
C GLU A 46 30.57 13.15 -22.91
N ASP A 47 30.03 14.36 -22.74
CA ASP A 47 30.26 15.18 -21.54
C ASP A 47 29.23 14.94 -20.42
N GLU A 48 28.14 14.25 -20.73
CA GLU A 48 26.99 14.04 -19.84
C GLU A 48 26.36 12.67 -20.09
N TYR A 49 26.62 11.73 -19.16
CA TYR A 49 26.07 10.37 -19.21
C TYR A 49 25.56 9.92 -17.84
N VAL A 50 24.68 8.93 -17.88
CA VAL A 50 24.23 8.13 -16.74
C VAL A 50 24.51 6.65 -17.00
N MET A 51 24.49 5.83 -15.97
CA MET A 51 24.59 4.38 -16.14
C MET A 51 23.18 3.79 -16.11
N VAL A 52 22.84 3.01 -17.12
CA VAL A 52 21.58 2.26 -17.19
C VAL A 52 21.90 0.80 -17.04
N ARG A 53 21.39 0.20 -15.97
CA ARG A 53 21.51 -1.24 -15.69
C ARG A 53 20.19 -1.93 -16.02
N GLU A 54 20.27 -3.07 -16.72
CA GLU A 54 19.10 -3.90 -17.04
C GLU A 54 19.36 -5.36 -16.63
N VAL A 55 18.41 -5.95 -15.92
CA VAL A 55 18.41 -7.37 -15.57
C VAL A 55 17.06 -7.98 -15.92
N ARG A 56 17.07 -9.17 -16.53
CA ARG A 56 15.86 -9.89 -16.92
C ARG A 56 15.71 -11.16 -16.12
N TYR A 57 14.48 -11.39 -15.66
CA TYR A 57 14.10 -12.57 -14.92
C TYR A 57 12.95 -13.28 -15.65
N PRO A 58 13.01 -14.62 -15.83
CA PRO A 58 11.85 -15.35 -16.35
C PRO A 58 10.63 -15.10 -15.46
N ILE A 59 9.44 -14.96 -16.04
CA ILE A 59 8.21 -14.74 -15.26
C ILE A 59 7.88 -15.89 -14.30
N THR A 60 8.42 -17.08 -14.58
CA THR A 60 8.34 -18.26 -13.72
C THR A 60 9.30 -18.24 -12.53
N ARG A 61 10.23 -17.27 -12.46
CA ARG A 61 11.15 -17.13 -11.35
C ARG A 61 10.38 -16.90 -10.06
N ARG A 62 10.80 -17.63 -9.01
CA ARG A 62 10.31 -17.47 -7.65
C ARG A 62 11.09 -16.36 -6.93
N HIS A 63 10.36 -15.49 -6.24
CA HIS A 63 10.88 -14.46 -5.35
C HIS A 63 10.11 -14.51 -4.04
N GLY A 64 10.70 -15.13 -3.02
CA GLY A 64 9.98 -15.50 -1.80
C GLY A 64 8.97 -16.64 -2.03
N ARG A 65 7.74 -16.46 -1.55
CA ARG A 65 6.64 -17.44 -1.66
C ARG A 65 6.00 -17.51 -3.04
N TYR A 66 6.22 -16.51 -3.90
CA TYR A 66 5.48 -16.33 -5.15
C TYR A 66 6.39 -16.39 -6.37
N THR A 67 5.85 -16.82 -7.50
CA THR A 67 6.45 -16.57 -8.82
C THR A 67 5.86 -15.30 -9.41
N PHE A 68 6.61 -14.59 -10.27
CA PHE A 68 6.12 -13.36 -10.89
C PHE A 68 4.88 -13.58 -11.77
N HIS A 69 4.74 -14.77 -12.36
CA HIS A 69 3.55 -15.17 -13.14
C HIS A 69 2.24 -15.02 -12.37
N GLN A 70 2.27 -15.15 -11.04
CA GLN A 70 1.07 -15.04 -10.21
C GLN A 70 0.54 -13.60 -10.14
N LEU A 71 1.26 -12.62 -10.69
CA LEU A 71 0.72 -11.29 -10.95
C LEU A 71 -0.49 -11.36 -11.88
N HIS A 72 -0.43 -12.13 -12.96
CA HIS A 72 -1.56 -12.29 -13.88
C HIS A 72 -2.74 -12.97 -13.18
N GLU A 73 -2.48 -14.01 -12.38
CA GLU A 73 -3.52 -14.70 -11.59
C GLU A 73 -4.31 -13.73 -10.70
N VAL A 74 -3.62 -12.85 -9.97
CA VAL A 74 -4.29 -11.90 -9.08
C VAL A 74 -4.99 -10.76 -9.83
N MET A 75 -4.45 -10.34 -10.97
CA MET A 75 -5.10 -9.33 -11.82
C MET A 75 -6.40 -9.87 -12.43
N ASP A 76 -6.39 -11.13 -12.87
CA ASP A 76 -7.59 -11.82 -13.34
C ASP A 76 -8.61 -12.01 -12.21
N ALA A 77 -8.16 -12.36 -11.01
CA ALA A 77 -9.02 -12.47 -9.83
C ALA A 77 -9.63 -11.12 -9.43
N TRP A 78 -8.88 -10.01 -9.52
CA TRP A 78 -9.43 -8.65 -9.35
C TRP A 78 -10.49 -8.31 -10.40
N LYS A 79 -10.27 -8.72 -11.66
CA LYS A 79 -11.24 -8.52 -12.74
C LYS A 79 -12.54 -9.30 -12.51
N GLN A 80 -12.44 -10.51 -11.96
CA GLN A 80 -13.58 -11.38 -11.69
C GLN A 80 -14.35 -10.99 -10.42
N SER A 81 -13.67 -10.43 -9.40
CA SER A 81 -14.31 -10.14 -8.12
C SER A 81 -15.33 -9.01 -8.19
N GLY A 82 -15.16 -8.06 -9.13
CA GLY A 82 -16.01 -6.87 -9.23
C GLY A 82 -15.92 -5.91 -8.03
N ALA A 83 -15.05 -6.19 -7.06
CA ALA A 83 -14.94 -5.42 -5.83
C ALA A 83 -14.29 -4.05 -6.07
N SER A 84 -14.85 -3.01 -5.47
CA SER A 84 -14.27 -1.66 -5.50
C SER A 84 -13.20 -1.55 -4.42
N HIS A 85 -11.94 -1.78 -4.79
CA HIS A 85 -10.81 -1.71 -3.87
C HIS A 85 -9.69 -0.78 -4.38
N PRO A 86 -9.04 0.03 -3.52
CA PRO A 86 -7.94 0.92 -3.93
C PRO A 86 -6.73 0.20 -4.55
N LEU A 87 -6.54 -1.09 -4.26
CA LEU A 87 -5.51 -1.95 -4.86
C LEU A 87 -6.01 -2.77 -6.06
N SER A 88 -7.27 -2.61 -6.48
CA SER A 88 -7.81 -3.36 -7.61
C SER A 88 -7.14 -2.96 -8.92
N SER A 89 -6.72 -3.98 -9.67
CA SER A 89 -6.13 -3.89 -11.01
C SER A 89 -7.07 -4.36 -12.12
N ALA A 90 -8.37 -4.56 -11.82
CA ALA A 90 -9.38 -5.16 -12.69
C ALA A 90 -9.49 -4.58 -14.13
N GLN A 91 -9.05 -3.33 -14.33
CA GLN A 91 -9.13 -2.61 -15.62
C GLN A 91 -7.75 -2.26 -16.19
N ARG A 92 -6.71 -2.98 -15.77
CA ARG A 92 -5.30 -2.72 -16.11
C ARG A 92 -4.67 -3.96 -16.71
N ASN A 93 -3.65 -3.75 -17.53
CA ASN A 93 -2.76 -4.82 -17.96
C ASN A 93 -1.50 -4.83 -17.11
N SER A 94 -0.83 -5.97 -17.00
CA SER A 94 0.39 -6.17 -16.22
C SER A 94 1.52 -5.24 -16.66
N GLU A 95 1.62 -4.98 -17.96
CA GLU A 95 2.64 -4.13 -18.59
C GLU A 95 2.44 -2.64 -18.25
N GLU A 96 1.23 -2.26 -17.81
CA GLU A 96 0.93 -0.89 -17.38
C GLU A 96 1.41 -0.60 -15.94
N LEU A 97 1.79 -1.64 -15.19
CA LEU A 97 2.27 -1.52 -13.80
C LEU A 97 3.79 -1.34 -13.79
N LEU A 98 4.23 -0.27 -13.12
CA LEU A 98 5.63 0.05 -12.91
C LEU A 98 5.94 -0.03 -11.41
N PHE A 99 6.63 -1.08 -10.99
CA PHE A 99 7.04 -1.28 -9.60
C PHE A 99 8.30 -0.45 -9.35
N PHE A 100 8.19 0.61 -8.57
CA PHE A 100 9.16 1.71 -8.59
C PHE A 100 9.68 2.03 -7.19
N ASP A 101 10.98 2.33 -7.12
CA ASP A 101 11.69 2.72 -5.92
C ASP A 101 12.87 3.66 -6.26
N THR A 102 13.29 4.50 -5.31
CA THR A 102 14.39 5.45 -5.52
C THR A 102 15.43 5.44 -4.43
N GLU A 103 16.67 5.74 -4.82
CA GLU A 103 17.73 6.06 -3.85
C GLU A 103 18.08 7.55 -3.95
N THR A 104 18.18 8.20 -2.79
CA THR A 104 18.34 9.65 -2.68
C THR A 104 19.44 10.01 -1.70
N THR A 105 20.07 11.17 -1.86
CA THR A 105 21.16 11.62 -0.98
C THR A 105 20.72 12.05 0.43
N GLY A 106 19.42 12.01 0.75
CA GLY A 106 18.92 12.47 2.04
C GLY A 106 17.54 11.92 2.41
N LEU A 107 17.27 11.82 3.71
CA LEU A 107 16.05 11.20 4.26
C LEU A 107 14.84 12.14 4.35
N HIS A 108 14.98 13.43 4.04
CA HIS A 108 13.90 14.44 4.15
C HIS A 108 13.79 15.24 2.86
N GLY A 109 12.58 15.41 2.32
CA GLY A 109 12.29 16.01 1.00
C GLY A 109 12.60 17.51 0.82
N GLY A 110 13.83 17.92 1.10
CA GLY A 110 14.36 19.26 0.83
C GLY A 110 14.96 19.39 -0.57
N VAL A 111 15.09 20.63 -1.05
CA VAL A 111 15.59 20.98 -2.40
C VAL A 111 17.05 20.51 -2.63
N GLY A 112 17.80 20.23 -1.57
CA GLY A 112 19.17 19.73 -1.63
C GLY A 112 19.31 18.21 -1.79
N ASN A 113 18.20 17.46 -1.79
CA ASN A 113 18.26 16.02 -2.08
C ASN A 113 18.31 15.79 -3.59
N THR A 114 19.25 14.95 -4.00
CA THR A 114 19.35 14.46 -5.37
C THR A 114 18.88 13.01 -5.40
N VAL A 115 18.03 12.70 -6.38
CA VAL A 115 17.71 11.31 -6.71
C VAL A 115 18.87 10.78 -7.56
N PHE A 116 19.60 9.81 -7.04
CA PHE A 116 20.77 9.26 -7.73
C PHE A 116 20.50 7.87 -8.34
N LEU A 117 19.39 7.23 -7.97
CA LEU A 117 18.91 6.00 -8.59
C LEU A 117 17.40 6.08 -8.81
N LEU A 118 16.98 5.89 -10.06
CA LEU A 118 15.59 5.62 -10.42
C LEU A 118 15.49 4.14 -10.81
N GLY A 119 14.98 3.32 -9.90
CA GLY A 119 14.83 1.89 -10.09
C GLY A 119 13.40 1.48 -10.34
N TYR A 120 13.18 0.55 -11.26
CA TYR A 120 11.88 -0.08 -11.41
C TYR A 120 11.96 -1.50 -11.94
N SER A 121 10.89 -2.25 -11.73
CA SER A 121 10.59 -3.48 -12.45
C SER A 121 9.25 -3.41 -13.18
N ARG A 122 9.15 -4.12 -14.30
CA ARG A 122 7.90 -4.26 -15.08
C ARG A 122 7.84 -5.61 -15.77
N ILE A 123 6.64 -6.03 -16.17
CA ILE A 123 6.45 -7.19 -17.04
C ILE A 123 6.69 -6.77 -18.49
N GLU A 124 7.55 -7.51 -19.18
CA GLU A 124 7.71 -7.48 -20.64
C GLU A 124 7.59 -8.92 -21.15
N GLU A 125 6.50 -9.21 -21.86
CA GLU A 125 6.19 -10.54 -22.39
C GLU A 125 6.27 -11.62 -21.28
N ASP A 126 7.17 -12.60 -21.43
CA ASP A 126 7.39 -13.69 -20.47
C ASP A 126 8.51 -13.40 -19.45
N SER A 127 8.83 -12.12 -19.23
CA SER A 127 9.91 -11.71 -18.34
C SER A 127 9.55 -10.54 -17.43
N VAL A 128 10.18 -10.50 -16.26
CA VAL A 128 10.29 -9.30 -15.44
C VAL A 128 11.60 -8.61 -15.79
N VAL A 129 11.51 -7.34 -16.17
CA VAL A 129 12.67 -6.52 -16.48
C VAL A 129 12.86 -5.52 -15.36
N VAL A 130 14.03 -5.57 -14.71
CA VAL A 130 14.48 -4.56 -13.78
C VAL A 130 15.38 -3.58 -14.53
N ARG A 131 15.08 -2.29 -14.42
CA ARG A 131 15.91 -1.21 -14.94
C ARG A 131 16.25 -0.21 -13.86
N GLN A 132 17.48 0.27 -13.90
CA GLN A 132 18.06 1.15 -12.92
C GLN A 132 18.83 2.25 -13.63
N HIS A 133 18.35 3.48 -13.51
CA HIS A 133 19.01 4.66 -14.05
C HIS A 133 19.81 5.30 -12.92
N PHE A 134 21.12 5.25 -13.01
CA PHE A 134 22.06 5.67 -11.97
C PHE A 134 22.81 6.94 -12.38
N LEU A 135 22.76 7.95 -11.53
CA LEU A 135 23.36 9.27 -11.74
C LEU A 135 24.89 9.19 -11.58
N ALA A 136 25.61 8.92 -12.67
CA ALA A 136 27.06 8.79 -12.65
C ALA A 136 27.77 10.08 -12.23
N ALA A 137 27.19 11.25 -12.50
CA ALA A 137 27.73 12.54 -12.06
C ALA A 137 26.60 13.54 -11.75
N PRO A 138 26.76 14.44 -10.75
CA PRO A 138 25.68 15.34 -10.33
C PRO A 138 25.13 16.26 -11.43
N HIS A 139 25.95 16.62 -12.43
CA HIS A 139 25.52 17.47 -13.54
C HIS A 139 24.65 16.75 -14.56
N ALA A 140 24.62 15.40 -14.55
CA ALA A 140 23.91 14.58 -15.53
C ALA A 140 22.43 14.31 -15.17
N GLU A 141 21.84 15.13 -14.30
CA GLU A 141 20.47 14.91 -13.82
C GLU A 141 19.43 15.04 -14.94
N ALA A 142 19.64 15.93 -15.91
CA ALA A 142 18.76 16.01 -17.08
C ALA A 142 18.79 14.70 -17.88
N THR A 143 19.99 14.16 -18.13
CA THR A 143 20.18 12.87 -18.80
C THR A 143 19.56 11.71 -18.01
N LEU A 144 19.62 11.73 -16.68
CA LEU A 144 18.95 10.75 -15.81
C LEU A 144 17.44 10.71 -16.09
N TYR A 145 16.77 11.86 -16.02
CA TYR A 145 15.34 11.95 -16.28
C TYR A 145 14.99 11.63 -17.74
N GLN A 146 15.81 12.04 -18.71
CA GLN A 146 15.59 11.67 -20.12
C GLN A 146 15.63 10.15 -20.32
N SER A 147 16.61 9.47 -19.74
CA SER A 147 16.74 8.01 -19.84
C SER A 147 15.53 7.30 -19.21
N PHE A 148 15.12 7.71 -18.01
CA PHE A 148 13.94 7.16 -17.32
C PHE A 148 12.64 7.41 -18.10
N LEU A 149 12.38 8.64 -18.51
CA LEU A 149 11.13 9.05 -19.17
C LEU A 149 10.98 8.50 -20.58
N THR A 150 12.09 8.13 -21.23
CA THR A 150 12.06 7.48 -22.54
C THR A 150 11.49 6.06 -22.43
N ASP A 151 11.82 5.36 -21.35
CA ASP A 151 11.47 3.96 -21.16
C ASP A 151 10.07 3.73 -20.58
N VAL A 152 9.57 4.63 -19.72
CA VAL A 152 8.31 4.44 -18.96
C VAL A 152 7.06 4.98 -19.65
N LYS A 153 7.11 5.30 -20.95
CA LYS A 153 6.00 5.96 -21.68
C LYS A 153 4.70 5.17 -21.70
N GLU A 154 4.77 3.85 -21.67
CA GLU A 154 3.59 2.97 -21.75
C GLU A 154 2.99 2.66 -20.37
N SER A 155 3.75 2.90 -19.31
CA SER A 155 3.32 2.64 -17.94
C SER A 155 2.31 3.69 -17.47
N LYS A 156 1.29 3.26 -16.75
CA LYS A 156 0.18 4.13 -16.30
C LYS A 156 -0.01 4.13 -14.80
N HIS A 157 0.52 3.13 -14.09
CA HIS A 157 0.37 3.01 -12.64
C HIS A 157 1.70 2.71 -11.98
N LEU A 158 2.04 3.49 -10.97
CA LEU A 158 3.14 3.20 -10.08
C LEU A 158 2.66 2.24 -8.99
N VAL A 159 3.45 1.21 -8.72
CA VAL A 159 3.34 0.38 -7.52
C VAL A 159 4.57 0.66 -6.68
N THR A 160 4.41 1.18 -5.47
CA THR A 160 5.53 1.60 -4.61
C THR A 160 5.32 1.17 -3.18
N PHE A 161 6.36 1.31 -2.36
CA PHE A 161 6.25 1.16 -0.91
C PHE A 161 6.57 2.49 -0.24
N ASN A 162 5.54 3.23 0.21
CA ASN A 162 5.65 4.60 0.71
C ASN A 162 6.00 5.68 -0.33
N GLY A 163 6.04 5.32 -1.62
CA GLY A 163 6.45 6.23 -2.68
C GLY A 163 5.50 7.37 -2.94
N LYS A 164 4.22 7.27 -2.53
CA LYS A 164 3.27 8.37 -2.70
C LYS A 164 3.61 9.58 -1.84
N ALA A 165 4.14 9.32 -0.64
CA ALA A 165 4.50 10.35 0.33
C ALA A 165 5.98 10.72 0.30
N PHE A 166 6.85 9.86 -0.24
CA PHE A 166 8.30 10.02 -0.14
C PHE A 166 9.01 10.13 -1.49
N ASP A 167 9.04 9.04 -2.27
CA ASP A 167 9.84 8.94 -3.51
C ASP A 167 9.29 9.84 -4.62
N TRP A 168 8.00 9.68 -4.95
CA TRP A 168 7.38 10.37 -6.07
C TRP A 168 7.34 11.90 -5.93
N PRO A 169 7.09 12.48 -4.72
CA PRO A 169 7.23 13.92 -4.51
C PRO A 169 8.64 14.46 -4.80
N GLN A 170 9.70 13.70 -4.48
CA GLN A 170 11.07 14.10 -4.77
C GLN A 170 11.33 14.08 -6.28
N VAL A 171 10.93 12.99 -6.95
CA VAL A 171 11.02 12.86 -8.42
C VAL A 171 10.32 14.03 -9.14
N ARG A 172 9.09 14.36 -8.71
CA ARG A 172 8.33 15.49 -9.25
C ARG A 172 9.02 16.84 -9.03
N THR A 173 9.58 17.05 -7.85
CA THR A 173 10.25 18.31 -7.50
C THR A 173 11.49 18.52 -8.36
N ARG A 174 12.34 17.50 -8.49
CA ARG A 174 13.54 17.54 -9.33
C ARG A 174 13.19 17.66 -10.82
N HIS A 175 12.21 16.90 -11.31
CA HIS A 175 11.68 17.06 -12.68
C HIS A 175 11.21 18.48 -12.98
N THR A 176 10.53 19.14 -12.03
CA THR A 176 10.03 20.52 -12.21
C THR A 176 11.17 21.51 -12.45
N LEU A 177 12.34 21.30 -11.84
CA LEU A 177 13.54 22.13 -12.04
C LEU A 177 14.17 21.93 -13.42
N LEU A 178 13.94 20.77 -14.05
CA LEU A 178 14.52 20.36 -15.32
C LEU A 178 13.51 20.36 -16.49
N ARG A 179 12.28 20.83 -16.24
CA ARG A 179 11.12 20.63 -17.13
C ARG A 179 11.29 21.14 -18.57
N ASP A 180 12.18 22.10 -18.80
CA ASP A 180 12.44 22.67 -20.13
C ASP A 180 13.46 21.84 -20.93
N SER A 181 14.13 20.88 -20.28
CA SER A 181 15.21 20.05 -20.83
C SER A 181 14.86 18.55 -20.91
N VAL A 182 13.70 18.13 -20.40
CA VAL A 182 13.31 16.72 -20.32
C VAL A 182 11.84 16.52 -20.73
N PRO A 183 11.43 15.32 -21.18
CA PRO A 183 10.03 15.03 -21.48
C PRO A 183 9.09 15.31 -20.30
N HIS A 184 7.78 15.44 -20.57
CA HIS A 184 6.80 15.58 -19.50
C HIS A 184 6.72 14.31 -18.64
N LEU A 185 6.66 14.51 -17.32
CA LEU A 185 6.45 13.44 -16.37
C LEU A 185 5.00 12.92 -16.50
N PRO A 186 4.78 11.62 -16.75
CA PRO A 186 3.44 11.07 -16.89
C PRO A 186 2.61 11.21 -15.62
N ALA A 187 1.30 11.34 -15.79
CA ALA A 187 0.35 11.28 -14.70
C ALA A 187 0.06 9.81 -14.36
N PHE A 188 0.73 9.28 -13.35
CA PHE A 188 0.52 7.91 -12.90
C PHE A 188 -0.62 7.79 -11.89
N GLY A 189 -1.44 6.75 -12.03
CA GLY A 189 -2.17 6.19 -10.89
C GLY A 189 -1.18 5.57 -9.90
N HIS A 190 -1.58 5.37 -8.65
CA HIS A 190 -0.63 4.97 -7.61
C HIS A 190 -1.21 3.93 -6.64
N TYR A 191 -0.57 2.76 -6.61
CA TYR A 191 -0.76 1.71 -5.63
C TYR A 191 0.38 1.77 -4.61
N ASP A 192 0.13 2.37 -3.45
CA ASP A 192 1.11 2.43 -2.36
C ASP A 192 0.86 1.29 -1.37
N LEU A 193 1.76 0.31 -1.38
CA LEU A 193 1.62 -0.95 -0.66
C LEU A 193 1.86 -0.80 0.85
N LEU A 194 2.55 0.25 1.32
CA LEU A 194 2.76 0.48 2.75
C LEU A 194 1.44 0.66 3.49
N HIS A 195 0.49 1.34 2.84
CA HIS A 195 -0.83 1.58 3.41
C HIS A 195 -1.67 0.30 3.53
N GLY A 196 -1.52 -0.64 2.60
CA GLY A 196 -2.13 -1.97 2.71
C GLY A 196 -1.47 -2.79 3.82
N ALA A 197 -0.13 -2.86 3.80
CA ALA A 197 0.66 -3.57 4.79
C ALA A 197 0.37 -3.10 6.23
N ARG A 198 0.29 -1.79 6.47
CA ARG A 198 -0.05 -1.24 7.80
C ARG A 198 -1.48 -1.54 8.23
N ARG A 199 -2.43 -1.66 7.30
CA ARG A 199 -3.81 -2.04 7.65
C ARG A 199 -3.85 -3.50 8.10
N LEU A 200 -3.14 -4.38 7.40
CA LEU A 200 -3.14 -5.81 7.69
C LEU A 200 -2.30 -6.16 8.92
N TRP A 201 -1.11 -5.58 9.07
CA TRP A 201 -0.08 -6.16 9.94
C TRP A 201 0.49 -5.23 11.00
N LYS A 202 0.01 -3.99 11.15
CA LYS A 202 0.54 -3.04 12.16
C LYS A 202 0.42 -3.57 13.60
N ARG A 203 -0.52 -4.46 13.87
CA ARG A 203 -0.76 -5.06 15.19
C ARG A 203 0.01 -6.37 15.41
N GLU A 204 0.56 -6.93 14.34
CA GLU A 204 1.23 -8.23 14.33
C GLU A 204 2.75 -8.08 14.22
N LEU A 205 3.23 -7.21 13.32
CA LEU A 205 4.65 -6.99 13.07
C LEU A 205 5.22 -5.90 13.98
N GLU A 206 6.50 -6.03 14.37
CA GLU A 206 7.23 -5.00 15.13
C GLU A 206 7.28 -3.65 14.39
N SER A 207 7.38 -3.70 13.06
CA SER A 207 7.25 -2.56 12.17
C SER A 207 6.91 -3.03 10.76
N CYS A 208 6.18 -2.20 10.01
CA CYS A 208 5.87 -2.48 8.60
C CYS A 208 6.97 -1.92 7.67
N ARG A 209 8.24 -2.24 7.96
CA ARG A 209 9.34 -1.99 7.03
C ARG A 209 9.35 -3.10 5.97
N LEU A 210 9.74 -2.79 4.74
CA LEU A 210 9.70 -3.75 3.63
C LEU A 210 10.51 -5.01 3.96
N SER A 211 11.71 -4.87 4.52
CA SER A 211 12.57 -5.99 4.93
C SER A 211 11.95 -6.96 5.94
N ILE A 212 11.07 -6.48 6.81
CA ILE A 212 10.36 -7.32 7.79
C ILE A 212 9.19 -8.03 7.13
N ILE A 213 8.44 -7.32 6.29
CA ILE A 213 7.32 -7.90 5.54
C ILE A 213 7.85 -8.99 4.61
N GLU A 214 8.98 -8.75 3.96
CA GLU A 214 9.69 -9.72 3.15
C GLU A 214 9.97 -11.00 3.92
N LEU A 215 10.58 -10.90 5.10
CA LEU A 215 10.91 -12.06 5.92
C LEU A 215 9.65 -12.79 6.41
N GLU A 216 8.76 -12.07 7.09
CA GLU A 216 7.65 -12.64 7.85
C GLU A 216 6.47 -13.07 6.94
N LYS A 217 6.19 -12.29 5.89
CA LYS A 217 5.01 -12.48 5.03
C LYS A 217 5.34 -13.03 3.66
N LEU A 218 6.49 -12.67 3.08
CA LEU A 218 6.88 -13.12 1.74
C LEU A 218 7.89 -14.26 1.75
N GLY A 219 8.49 -14.61 2.89
CA GLY A 219 9.54 -15.64 2.98
C GLY A 219 10.82 -15.29 2.21
N ILE A 220 11.13 -14.01 2.07
CA ILE A 220 12.35 -13.50 1.43
C ILE A 220 13.38 -13.24 2.53
N GLN A 221 14.51 -13.93 2.45
CA GLN A 221 15.65 -13.72 3.35
C GLN A 221 16.74 -12.98 2.59
N ARG A 222 17.07 -11.77 3.06
CA ARG A 222 18.18 -10.98 2.52
C ARG A 222 19.49 -11.43 3.17
N HIS A 223 20.51 -11.72 2.36
CA HIS A 223 21.86 -12.04 2.82
C HIS A 223 22.85 -11.02 2.28
N GLY A 224 23.60 -10.36 3.16
CA GLY A 224 24.62 -9.38 2.76
C GLY A 224 24.08 -8.08 2.16
N ASP A 225 22.79 -7.78 2.39
CA ASP A 225 22.16 -6.56 1.89
C ASP A 225 22.70 -5.29 2.57
N VAL A 226 22.84 -4.23 1.79
CA VAL A 226 23.30 -2.93 2.30
C VAL A 226 22.16 -2.30 3.08
N PRO A 227 22.39 -1.83 4.32
CA PRO A 227 21.37 -1.07 5.03
C PRO A 227 21.04 0.22 4.25
N GLY A 228 19.77 0.51 3.98
CA GLY A 228 19.37 1.66 3.14
C GLY A 228 19.94 3.02 3.59
N TYR A 229 20.21 3.21 4.89
CA TYR A 229 20.87 4.44 5.37
C TYR A 229 22.32 4.62 4.88
N MET A 230 22.95 3.56 4.36
CA MET A 230 24.29 3.59 3.78
C MET A 230 24.29 4.01 2.30
N ALA A 231 23.14 3.94 1.61
CA ALA A 231 23.06 4.23 0.18
C ALA A 231 23.58 5.65 -0.17
N PRO A 232 23.23 6.73 0.57
CA PRO A 232 23.82 8.05 0.33
C PRO A 232 25.34 8.09 0.51
N ILE A 233 25.86 7.38 1.53
CA ILE A 233 27.29 7.38 1.87
C ILE A 233 28.09 6.71 0.74
N LEU A 234 27.62 5.54 0.30
CA LEU A 234 28.25 4.80 -0.80
C LEU A 234 28.19 5.57 -2.11
N TYR A 235 27.09 6.30 -2.37
CA TYR A 235 27.02 7.19 -3.53
C TYR A 235 28.06 8.32 -3.47
N PHE A 236 28.24 8.97 -2.32
CA PHE A 236 29.27 10.00 -2.17
C PHE A 236 30.69 9.46 -2.30
N ASP A 237 30.94 8.23 -1.85
CA ASP A 237 32.25 7.58 -2.04
C ASP A 237 32.48 7.19 -3.50
N TYR A 238 31.46 6.72 -4.20
CA TYR A 238 31.49 6.54 -5.65
C TYR A 238 31.81 7.85 -6.39
N LEU A 239 31.24 8.99 -6.00
CA LEU A 239 31.57 10.27 -6.66
C LEU A 239 33.05 10.65 -6.53
N LYS A 240 33.75 10.16 -5.50
CA LYS A 240 35.19 10.39 -5.30
C LYS A 240 36.05 9.36 -6.06
N SER A 241 35.74 8.08 -5.95
CA SER A 241 36.55 7.00 -6.53
C SER A 241 36.23 6.70 -7.98
N ARG A 242 34.99 6.97 -8.40
CA ARG A 242 34.35 6.54 -9.65
C ARG A 242 34.25 5.03 -9.84
N ASP A 243 34.61 4.24 -8.83
CA ASP A 243 34.59 2.79 -8.88
C ASP A 243 33.18 2.26 -8.59
N PRO A 244 32.52 1.56 -9.55
CA PRO A 244 31.17 1.02 -9.37
C PRO A 244 31.05 -0.04 -8.27
N GLU A 245 32.13 -0.71 -7.88
CA GLU A 245 32.09 -1.72 -6.80
C GLU A 245 31.53 -1.13 -5.50
N VAL A 246 31.76 0.17 -5.24
CA VAL A 246 31.27 0.86 -4.04
C VAL A 246 29.73 0.92 -3.99
N VAL A 247 29.06 0.99 -5.16
CA VAL A 247 27.60 1.13 -5.26
C VAL A 247 26.91 -0.17 -5.69
N GLN A 248 27.65 -1.24 -5.94
CA GLN A 248 27.07 -2.55 -6.31
C GLN A 248 26.00 -3.00 -5.31
N GLY A 249 26.27 -2.85 -4.01
CA GLY A 249 25.31 -3.22 -2.97
C GLY A 249 24.04 -2.37 -2.97
N VAL A 250 24.12 -1.10 -3.37
CA VAL A 250 22.96 -0.20 -3.52
C VAL A 250 22.10 -0.60 -4.71
N LEU A 251 22.74 -0.93 -5.84
CA LEU A 251 22.03 -1.45 -7.02
C LEU A 251 21.33 -2.77 -6.70
N HIS A 252 21.99 -3.69 -6.00
CA HIS A 252 21.38 -4.94 -5.60
C HIS A 252 20.21 -4.75 -4.60
N HIS A 253 20.36 -3.83 -3.65
CA HIS A 253 19.30 -3.47 -2.69
C HIS A 253 18.04 -3.01 -3.42
N ASN A 254 18.15 -1.96 -4.23
CA ASN A 254 17.03 -1.40 -4.97
C ASN A 254 16.42 -2.41 -5.96
N GLU A 255 17.23 -3.28 -6.57
CA GLU A 255 16.73 -4.39 -7.41
C GLU A 255 15.83 -5.34 -6.60
N MET A 256 16.28 -5.75 -5.41
CA MET A 256 15.51 -6.62 -4.53
C MET A 256 14.20 -5.94 -4.09
N ASP A 257 14.25 -4.66 -3.76
CA ASP A 257 13.08 -3.86 -3.37
C ASP A 257 12.04 -3.87 -4.48
N VAL A 258 12.39 -3.48 -5.72
CA VAL A 258 11.42 -3.41 -6.83
C VAL A 258 10.88 -4.78 -7.25
N LEU A 259 11.63 -5.87 -7.04
CA LEU A 259 11.12 -7.24 -7.24
C LEU A 259 10.17 -7.67 -6.12
N SER A 260 10.47 -7.30 -4.88
CA SER A 260 9.62 -7.57 -3.72
C SER A 260 8.29 -6.84 -3.78
N LEU A 261 8.23 -5.67 -4.43
CA LEU A 261 6.95 -4.97 -4.65
C LEU A 261 5.98 -5.81 -5.50
N ILE A 262 6.46 -6.58 -6.48
CA ILE A 262 5.62 -7.48 -7.28
C ILE A 262 4.99 -8.53 -6.38
N THR A 263 5.81 -9.24 -5.61
CA THR A 263 5.32 -10.35 -4.78
C THR A 263 4.54 -9.88 -3.55
N LEU A 264 4.82 -8.67 -3.05
CA LEU A 264 3.99 -8.02 -2.03
C LEU A 264 2.60 -7.67 -2.57
N TYR A 265 2.52 -7.11 -3.78
CA TYR A 265 1.24 -6.81 -4.41
C TYR A 265 0.42 -8.09 -4.66
N ILE A 266 1.07 -9.16 -5.13
CA ILE A 266 0.46 -10.49 -5.26
C ILE A 266 -0.08 -10.97 -3.91
N HIS A 267 0.76 -10.95 -2.87
CA HIS A 267 0.41 -11.45 -1.54
C HIS A 267 -0.81 -10.72 -0.97
N ILE A 268 -0.79 -9.38 -0.94
CA ILE A 268 -1.90 -8.58 -0.43
C ILE A 268 -3.17 -8.81 -1.27
N SER A 269 -3.04 -8.92 -2.59
CA SER A 269 -4.19 -9.20 -3.47
C SER A 269 -4.82 -10.55 -3.17
N LYS A 270 -4.02 -11.61 -2.98
CA LYS A 270 -4.53 -12.94 -2.60
C LYS A 270 -5.23 -12.91 -1.24
N LEU A 271 -4.65 -12.24 -0.23
CA LEU A 271 -5.29 -12.08 1.08
C LEU A 271 -6.68 -11.43 0.97
N LEU A 272 -6.81 -10.38 0.15
CA LEU A 272 -8.06 -9.64 -0.02
C LEU A 272 -9.11 -10.47 -0.76
N LEU A 273 -8.72 -11.12 -1.86
CA LEU A 273 -9.61 -11.78 -2.80
C LEU A 273 -10.03 -13.19 -2.36
N GLU A 274 -9.14 -13.96 -1.73
CA GLU A 274 -9.38 -15.37 -1.46
C GLU A 274 -10.16 -15.54 -0.15
N HIS A 275 -11.43 -15.93 -0.25
CA HIS A 275 -12.29 -16.05 0.93
C HIS A 275 -11.93 -17.24 1.82
N ASP A 276 -11.76 -18.41 1.20
CA ASP A 276 -11.61 -19.70 1.88
C ASP A 276 -10.14 -20.13 2.02
N ASN A 277 -9.20 -19.21 1.86
CA ASN A 277 -7.80 -19.52 2.03
C ASN A 277 -7.49 -19.73 3.53
N GLU A 278 -7.26 -20.99 3.91
CA GLU A 278 -6.89 -21.41 5.26
C GLU A 278 -5.55 -20.82 5.73
N ALA A 279 -4.69 -20.36 4.79
CA ALA A 279 -3.44 -19.71 5.13
C ALA A 279 -3.63 -18.28 5.68
N VAL A 280 -4.82 -17.67 5.51
CA VAL A 280 -5.13 -16.34 6.05
C VAL A 280 -5.44 -16.48 7.54
N THR A 281 -4.68 -15.80 8.39
CA THR A 281 -4.91 -15.87 9.84
C THR A 281 -6.22 -15.20 10.24
N HIS A 282 -6.73 -15.50 11.43
CA HIS A 282 -7.94 -14.85 11.93
C HIS A 282 -7.72 -13.35 12.16
N GLU A 283 -6.51 -12.95 12.55
CA GLU A 283 -6.08 -11.56 12.68
C GLU A 283 -6.12 -10.82 11.34
N GLU A 284 -5.52 -11.40 10.30
CA GLU A 284 -5.55 -10.84 8.94
C GLU A 284 -6.98 -10.75 8.43
N ARG A 285 -7.77 -11.81 8.61
CA ARG A 285 -9.19 -11.83 8.23
C ARG A 285 -9.98 -10.73 8.92
N PHE A 286 -9.69 -10.45 10.19
CA PHE A 286 -10.34 -9.37 10.94
C PHE A 286 -9.98 -7.99 10.38
N GLU A 287 -8.71 -7.73 10.08
CA GLU A 287 -8.29 -6.45 9.50
C GLU A 287 -8.78 -6.28 8.05
N ILE A 288 -8.87 -7.36 7.27
CA ILE A 288 -9.50 -7.36 5.93
C ILE A 288 -10.99 -6.98 6.06
N ALA A 289 -11.71 -7.57 7.01
CA ALA A 289 -13.11 -7.23 7.25
C ALA A 289 -13.30 -5.74 7.58
N ARG A 290 -12.45 -5.19 8.46
CA ARG A 290 -12.45 -3.76 8.78
C ARG A 290 -12.13 -2.87 7.57
N TRP A 291 -11.25 -3.35 6.69
CA TRP A 291 -10.92 -2.61 5.48
C TRP A 291 -12.12 -2.57 4.53
N TYR A 292 -12.75 -3.71 4.23
CA TYR A 292 -13.95 -3.74 3.41
C TYR A 292 -15.10 -2.94 4.02
N GLU A 293 -15.26 -2.97 5.34
CA GLU A 293 -16.24 -2.15 6.06
C GLU A 293 -16.01 -0.65 5.81
N MET A 294 -14.75 -0.18 5.89
CA MET A 294 -14.39 1.21 5.62
C MET A 294 -14.64 1.61 4.16
N LEU A 295 -14.54 0.66 3.23
CA LEU A 295 -14.81 0.89 1.80
C LEU A 295 -16.30 0.83 1.46
N GLY A 296 -17.16 0.41 2.39
CA GLY A 296 -18.59 0.20 2.14
C GLY A 296 -18.90 -1.11 1.41
N GLU A 297 -17.93 -2.03 1.33
CA GLU A 297 -18.09 -3.37 0.76
C GLU A 297 -18.71 -4.30 1.82
N ASP A 298 -19.98 -4.04 2.12
CA ASP A 298 -20.65 -4.56 3.31
C ASP A 298 -20.75 -6.09 3.33
N GLU A 299 -21.01 -6.71 2.18
CA GLU A 299 -21.14 -8.15 2.05
C GLU A 299 -19.80 -8.87 2.29
N LEU A 300 -18.72 -8.35 1.70
CA LEU A 300 -17.36 -8.88 1.90
C LEU A 300 -16.93 -8.72 3.36
N ALA A 301 -17.21 -7.59 4.00
CA ALA A 301 -16.93 -7.38 5.42
C ALA A 301 -17.68 -8.38 6.31
N LEU A 302 -18.99 -8.54 6.09
CA LEU A 302 -19.83 -9.50 6.82
C LEU A 302 -19.31 -10.92 6.68
N GLN A 303 -18.99 -11.35 5.45
CA GLN A 303 -18.49 -12.70 5.18
C GLN A 303 -17.24 -12.99 6.01
N ARG A 304 -16.31 -12.04 6.06
CA ARG A 304 -15.03 -12.17 6.79
C ARG A 304 -15.22 -12.20 8.30
N TYR A 305 -16.08 -11.35 8.85
CA TYR A 305 -16.38 -11.37 10.28
C TYR A 305 -17.11 -12.66 10.69
N ARG A 306 -18.02 -13.20 9.88
CA ARG A 306 -18.72 -14.47 10.17
C ARG A 306 -17.77 -15.64 10.36
N THR A 307 -16.79 -15.82 9.46
CA THR A 307 -15.79 -16.89 9.61
C THR A 307 -15.11 -16.86 10.99
N ILE A 308 -14.85 -15.67 11.53
CA ILE A 308 -14.19 -15.49 12.84
C ILE A 308 -15.20 -15.68 13.98
N ALA A 309 -16.43 -15.17 13.83
CA ALA A 309 -17.50 -15.30 14.81
C ALA A 309 -17.94 -16.76 15.03
N ASP A 310 -17.81 -17.61 14.01
CA ASP A 310 -18.15 -19.03 14.07
C ASP A 310 -17.00 -19.90 14.59
N SER A 311 -15.77 -19.36 14.66
CA SER A 311 -14.59 -20.09 15.10
C SER A 311 -14.41 -20.07 16.63
N GLN A 312 -13.40 -20.79 17.12
CA GLN A 312 -13.00 -20.80 18.54
C GLN A 312 -11.88 -19.78 18.85
N HIS A 313 -11.64 -18.84 17.93
CA HIS A 313 -10.54 -17.87 18.05
C HIS A 313 -10.84 -16.81 19.12
N PRO A 314 -9.82 -16.26 19.84
CA PRO A 314 -10.03 -15.17 20.79
C PRO A 314 -10.72 -13.92 20.23
N LEU A 315 -10.62 -13.69 18.91
CA LEU A 315 -11.31 -12.58 18.23
C LEU A 315 -12.79 -12.83 17.94
N ARG A 316 -13.33 -14.03 18.24
CA ARG A 316 -14.74 -14.40 18.02
C ARG A 316 -15.70 -13.33 18.57
N GLY A 317 -15.50 -12.90 19.82
CA GLY A 317 -16.35 -11.89 20.45
C GLY A 317 -16.25 -10.52 19.77
N ASN A 318 -15.04 -10.09 19.38
CA ASN A 318 -14.84 -8.86 18.62
C ASN A 318 -15.53 -8.92 17.25
N ALA A 319 -15.51 -10.09 16.59
CA ALA A 319 -16.17 -10.29 15.31
C ALA A 319 -17.70 -10.23 15.45
N LYS A 320 -18.28 -10.85 16.49
CA LYS A 320 -19.72 -10.76 16.79
C LYS A 320 -20.17 -9.31 17.07
N ILE A 321 -19.38 -8.56 17.83
CA ILE A 321 -19.63 -7.12 18.03
C ILE A 321 -19.66 -6.38 16.68
N ALA A 322 -18.64 -6.58 15.84
CA ALA A 322 -18.53 -5.93 14.54
C ALA A 322 -19.70 -6.33 13.61
N LEU A 323 -20.08 -7.61 13.57
CA LEU A 323 -21.26 -8.10 12.85
C LEU A 323 -22.53 -7.36 13.27
N GLY A 324 -22.77 -7.24 14.58
CA GLY A 324 -23.97 -6.55 15.05
C GLY A 324 -24.00 -5.07 14.65
N HIS A 325 -22.87 -4.36 14.72
CA HIS A 325 -22.79 -2.98 14.22
C HIS A 325 -23.06 -2.89 12.72
N GLN A 326 -22.53 -3.84 11.96
CA GLN A 326 -22.67 -3.92 10.52
C GLN A 326 -24.11 -4.20 10.10
N TYR A 327 -24.77 -5.21 10.68
CA TYR A 327 -26.17 -5.49 10.44
C TYR A 327 -27.09 -4.34 10.85
N LYS A 328 -26.80 -3.70 11.99
CA LYS A 328 -27.52 -2.52 12.44
C LYS A 328 -27.42 -1.39 11.41
N ARG A 329 -26.24 -1.14 10.82
CA ARG A 329 -26.04 -0.14 9.76
C ARG A 329 -26.89 -0.47 8.52
N LEU A 330 -26.95 -1.75 8.16
CA LEU A 330 -27.79 -2.28 7.07
C LEU A 330 -29.29 -2.36 7.43
N LYS A 331 -29.68 -2.00 8.66
CA LYS A 331 -31.04 -2.10 9.22
C LYS A 331 -31.59 -3.54 9.28
N ASP A 332 -30.71 -4.53 9.28
CA ASP A 332 -31.06 -5.93 9.58
C ASP A 332 -31.04 -6.11 11.10
N TRP A 333 -32.12 -5.66 11.76
CA TRP A 333 -32.19 -5.61 13.21
C TRP A 333 -32.16 -7.00 13.86
N ASP A 334 -32.75 -8.00 13.19
CA ASP A 334 -32.84 -9.36 13.69
C ASP A 334 -31.44 -9.99 13.77
N LYS A 335 -30.64 -9.91 12.70
CA LYS A 335 -29.25 -10.40 12.72
C LYS A 335 -28.34 -9.58 13.63
N ALA A 336 -28.61 -8.28 13.79
CA ALA A 336 -27.87 -7.45 14.73
C ALA A 336 -28.09 -7.91 16.18
N LEU A 337 -29.34 -8.20 16.54
CA LEU A 337 -29.69 -8.76 17.85
C LEU A 337 -29.07 -10.13 18.03
N GLU A 338 -29.21 -11.04 17.06
CA GLU A 338 -28.62 -12.38 17.10
C GLU A 338 -27.13 -12.33 17.42
N ALA A 339 -26.34 -11.56 16.65
CA ALA A 339 -24.90 -11.45 16.85
C ALA A 339 -24.52 -10.89 18.23
N TRP A 340 -25.23 -9.86 18.70
CA TRP A 340 -24.92 -9.25 20.00
C TRP A 340 -25.41 -10.06 21.19
N GLU A 341 -26.55 -10.75 21.07
CA GLU A 341 -27.05 -11.63 22.13
C GLU A 341 -26.17 -12.86 22.29
N GLU A 342 -25.70 -13.46 21.19
CA GLU A 342 -24.69 -14.52 21.25
C GLU A 342 -23.41 -14.03 21.93
N PHE A 343 -22.91 -12.84 21.57
CA PHE A 343 -21.74 -12.26 22.24
C PHE A 343 -21.98 -12.07 23.75
N ILE A 344 -23.15 -11.55 24.13
CA ILE A 344 -23.53 -11.32 25.54
C ILE A 344 -23.60 -12.64 26.31
N ASN A 345 -24.15 -13.70 25.70
CA ASN A 345 -24.31 -15.00 26.35
C ASN A 345 -22.98 -15.75 26.51
N GLU A 346 -22.02 -15.49 25.62
CA GLU A 346 -20.71 -16.16 25.62
C GLU A 346 -19.63 -15.40 26.41
N SER A 347 -19.87 -14.14 26.80
CA SER A 347 -18.84 -13.26 27.35
C SER A 347 -19.11 -12.81 28.78
N ASP A 348 -18.13 -12.99 29.66
CA ASP A 348 -18.20 -12.48 31.05
C ASP A 348 -18.11 -10.95 31.15
N ARG A 349 -17.49 -10.31 30.14
CA ARG A 349 -17.25 -8.86 30.11
C ARG A 349 -17.92 -8.23 28.91
N ILE A 350 -19.08 -7.65 29.18
CA ILE A 350 -19.92 -7.05 28.14
C ILE A 350 -19.69 -5.54 28.15
N PRO A 351 -19.22 -4.94 27.05
CA PRO A 351 -19.14 -3.50 26.95
C PRO A 351 -20.53 -2.87 27.08
N GLU A 352 -20.61 -1.83 27.91
CA GLU A 352 -21.83 -1.05 28.16
C GLU A 352 -22.54 -0.62 26.86
N GLU A 353 -21.76 -0.20 25.86
CA GLU A 353 -22.24 0.19 24.54
C GLU A 353 -23.13 -0.89 23.91
N ILE A 354 -22.71 -2.15 23.96
CA ILE A 354 -23.41 -3.27 23.30
C ILE A 354 -24.77 -3.50 23.94
N SER A 355 -24.83 -3.58 25.27
CA SER A 355 -26.11 -3.69 25.99
C SER A 355 -27.04 -2.51 25.70
N ILE A 356 -26.49 -1.29 25.54
CA ILE A 356 -27.28 -0.12 25.17
C ILE A 356 -27.80 -0.19 23.73
N GLU A 357 -27.00 -0.68 22.79
CA GLU A 357 -27.43 -0.85 21.40
C GLU A 357 -28.53 -1.91 21.26
N VAL A 358 -28.37 -3.05 21.94
CA VAL A 358 -29.42 -4.09 22.03
C VAL A 358 -30.70 -3.51 22.64
N ALA A 359 -30.60 -2.78 23.75
CA ALA A 359 -31.75 -2.12 24.37
C ALA A 359 -32.47 -1.14 23.43
N LYS A 360 -31.72 -0.38 22.62
CA LYS A 360 -32.30 0.55 21.63
C LYS A 360 -33.08 -0.19 20.56
N ILE A 361 -32.56 -1.31 20.04
CA ILE A 361 -33.27 -2.10 19.03
C ILE A 361 -34.56 -2.67 19.62
N TYR A 362 -34.49 -3.27 20.81
CA TYR A 362 -35.68 -3.78 21.50
C TYR A 362 -36.70 -2.68 21.79
N GLU A 363 -36.28 -1.48 22.20
CA GLU A 363 -37.20 -0.36 22.49
C GLU A 363 -37.86 0.21 21.23
N HIS A 364 -37.09 0.39 20.15
CA HIS A 364 -37.52 1.20 19.01
C HIS A 364 -38.01 0.39 17.81
N GLN A 365 -37.45 -0.80 17.58
CA GLN A 365 -37.78 -1.65 16.43
C GLN A 365 -38.73 -2.77 16.84
N VAL A 366 -38.35 -3.57 17.85
CA VAL A 366 -39.12 -4.74 18.30
C VAL A 366 -40.30 -4.34 19.20
N LYS A 367 -40.16 -3.24 19.95
CA LYS A 367 -41.08 -2.78 20.99
C LYS A 367 -41.25 -3.77 22.16
N ASP A 368 -40.22 -4.57 22.43
CA ASP A 368 -40.12 -5.37 23.64
C ASP A 368 -39.47 -4.51 24.74
N TYR A 369 -40.32 -3.85 25.52
CA TYR A 369 -39.86 -2.93 26.55
C TYR A 369 -39.26 -3.65 27.76
N GLU A 370 -39.60 -4.91 27.99
CA GLU A 370 -39.05 -5.72 29.09
C GLU A 370 -37.60 -6.08 28.78
N LYS A 371 -37.31 -6.60 27.59
CA LYS A 371 -35.93 -6.84 27.15
C LYS A 371 -35.14 -5.53 27.05
N ALA A 372 -35.74 -4.46 26.53
CA ALA A 372 -35.06 -3.16 26.50
C ALA A 372 -34.65 -2.68 27.90
N LEU A 373 -35.51 -2.88 28.91
CA LEU A 373 -35.21 -2.55 30.30
C LEU A 373 -34.12 -3.47 30.85
N HIS A 374 -34.20 -4.78 30.61
CA HIS A 374 -33.20 -5.76 31.03
C HIS A 374 -31.78 -5.36 30.59
N TYR A 375 -31.58 -5.13 29.29
CA TYR A 375 -30.27 -4.73 28.76
C TYR A 375 -29.84 -3.33 29.21
N THR A 376 -30.78 -2.41 29.43
CA THR A 376 -30.46 -1.09 30.02
C THR A 376 -29.93 -1.22 31.45
N LEU A 377 -30.54 -2.08 32.27
CA LEU A 377 -30.09 -2.34 33.64
C LEU A 377 -28.73 -3.05 33.65
N GLN A 378 -28.50 -3.99 32.74
CA GLN A 378 -27.20 -4.65 32.58
C GLN A 378 -26.09 -3.63 32.26
N ALA A 379 -26.32 -2.75 31.29
CA ALA A 379 -25.39 -1.66 30.96
C ALA A 379 -25.12 -0.75 32.17
N TYR A 380 -26.16 -0.42 32.94
CA TYR A 380 -26.05 0.41 34.13
C TYR A 380 -25.19 -0.23 35.23
N GLU A 381 -25.32 -1.54 35.47
CA GLU A 381 -24.48 -2.24 36.43
C GLU A 381 -23.02 -2.32 35.96
N THR A 382 -22.76 -2.56 34.67
CA THR A 382 -21.41 -2.49 34.10
C THR A 382 -20.79 -1.09 34.28
N TRP A 383 -21.54 -0.04 33.96
CA TRP A 383 -21.14 1.35 34.17
C TRP A 383 -20.75 1.62 35.63
N LYS A 384 -21.62 1.20 36.56
CA LYS A 384 -21.46 1.40 38.00
C LYS A 384 -20.23 0.69 38.56
N LEU A 385 -19.94 -0.53 38.11
CA LEU A 385 -18.72 -1.25 38.46
C LEU A 385 -17.47 -0.51 37.97
N LYS A 386 -17.44 -0.11 36.69
CA LYS A 386 -16.33 0.65 36.09
C LYS A 386 -16.10 1.97 36.84
N ARG A 387 -17.18 2.70 37.17
CA ARG A 387 -17.14 3.93 37.96
C ARG A 387 -16.52 3.71 39.34
N SER A 388 -16.91 2.65 40.04
CA SER A 388 -16.36 2.32 41.36
C SER A 388 -14.85 2.07 41.31
N LEU A 389 -14.38 1.41 40.25
CA LEU A 389 -12.96 1.12 40.05
C LEU A 389 -12.14 2.37 39.68
N LEU A 390 -12.68 3.23 38.83
CA LEU A 390 -11.97 4.42 38.33
C LEU A 390 -12.11 5.67 39.23
N ARG A 391 -12.95 5.62 40.28
CA ARG A 391 -13.25 6.75 41.19
C ARG A 391 -13.66 8.04 40.46
N THR A 392 -14.28 7.91 39.30
CA THR A 392 -14.78 9.04 38.51
C THR A 392 -16.24 9.34 38.85
N SER A 393 -16.64 10.61 38.87
CA SER A 393 -18.05 11.01 39.06
C SER A 393 -18.60 11.70 37.80
N SER A 394 -19.33 10.97 36.97
CA SER A 394 -20.15 11.56 35.90
C SER A 394 -21.62 11.55 36.31
N GLN A 395 -22.10 12.69 36.84
CA GLN A 395 -23.52 12.84 37.14
C GLN A 395 -24.39 12.83 35.87
N THR A 396 -23.83 13.28 34.75
CA THR A 396 -24.50 13.33 33.44
C THR A 396 -24.83 11.94 32.90
N GLU A 397 -23.90 10.99 33.01
CA GLU A 397 -24.12 9.59 32.60
C GLU A 397 -25.18 8.92 33.48
N LEU A 398 -25.09 9.11 34.80
CA LEU A 398 -26.09 8.59 35.74
C LEU A 398 -27.51 9.07 35.41
N ALA A 399 -27.65 10.36 35.12
CA ALA A 399 -28.94 10.95 34.73
C ALA A 399 -29.47 10.33 33.42
N THR A 400 -28.58 9.99 32.49
CA THR A 400 -28.95 9.35 31.21
C THR A 400 -29.51 7.94 31.43
N TYR A 401 -28.88 7.13 32.29
CA TYR A 401 -29.40 5.81 32.66
C TYR A 401 -30.76 5.89 33.35
N ARG A 402 -30.87 6.74 34.39
CA ARG A 402 -32.12 6.91 35.15
C ARG A 402 -33.28 7.31 34.24
N LYS A 403 -33.06 8.31 33.38
CA LYS A 403 -34.07 8.78 32.43
C LYS A 403 -34.54 7.68 31.48
N ARG A 404 -33.64 6.82 31.00
CA ARG A 404 -34.03 5.67 30.14
C ARG A 404 -34.80 4.62 30.93
N ILE A 405 -34.34 4.25 32.12
CA ILE A 405 -35.00 3.25 32.99
C ILE A 405 -36.43 3.69 33.34
N GLU A 406 -36.61 4.94 33.78
CA GLU A 406 -37.93 5.51 34.10
C GLU A 406 -38.85 5.51 32.87
N ARG A 407 -38.32 5.90 31.71
CA ARG A 407 -39.05 5.88 30.44
C ARG A 407 -39.52 4.47 30.08
N LEU A 408 -38.66 3.46 30.23
CA LEU A 408 -38.99 2.07 29.90
C LEU A 408 -40.02 1.49 30.89
N HIS A 409 -39.88 1.76 32.19
CA HIS A 409 -40.92 1.39 33.17
C HIS A 409 -42.28 2.01 32.87
N ALA A 410 -42.32 3.28 32.43
CA ALA A 410 -43.56 3.93 32.03
C ALA A 410 -44.18 3.30 30.78
N LYS A 411 -43.37 2.78 29.85
CA LYS A 411 -43.83 2.06 28.66
C LYS A 411 -44.34 0.66 28.96
N ILE A 412 -43.74 -0.06 29.92
CA ILE A 412 -44.19 -1.41 30.34
C ILE A 412 -45.56 -1.34 31.05
N LYS A 413 -45.81 -0.25 31.80
CA LYS A 413 -47.07 -0.05 32.53
C LYS A 413 -48.25 0.38 31.64
N ARG A 414 -48.00 0.70 30.37
CA ARG A 414 -48.99 1.12 29.38
C ARG A 414 -49.27 -0.02 28.43
#